data_AF-A0AAV9BNW1-F1
#
_entry.id   AF-A0AAV9BNW1-F1
#
_cell.length_a   1.000
_cell.length_b   1.000
_cell.length_c   1.000
_cell.angle_alpha   90.00
_cell.angle_beta   90.00
_cell.angle_gamma   90.00
#
_symmetry.space_group_name_H-M   'P 1'
#
loop_
_entity.id
_entity.type
_entity.pdbx_description
1 polymer ?
#
loop_
_entity_poly.entity_id
_entity_poly.type
_entity_poly.pdbx_seq_one_letter_code
_entity_poly.pdbx_strand_id
1 'polypeptide(L)'
;MLEVLHNLPDPFSNVQNLKNRFGVKGLSMDEMVTLSGAHSIGVSHYTSSTRRLYPRQDTSIDPVFAAQLTASCPQNGSNSTTVQLDVVSPNRLDNSYYKNLQIRRGLVLLGSNSMA
;
A
#
# COMPACT_ATOMS: atom_id res chain seq x y z
N MET A 1 -3.03 -23.52 -10.59
CA MET A 1 -3.47 -22.10 -10.56
C MET A 1 -3.64 -21.57 -9.14
N LEU A 2 -4.17 -22.35 -8.18
CA LEU A 2 -4.31 -21.93 -6.77
C LEU A 2 -2.97 -21.67 -6.03
N GLU A 3 -1.88 -22.34 -6.42
CA GLU A 3 -0.58 -22.15 -5.77
C GLU A 3 -0.03 -20.71 -5.85
N VAL A 4 -0.32 -19.98 -6.93
CA VAL A 4 0.20 -18.61 -7.10
C VAL A 4 -0.43 -17.67 -6.06
N LEU A 5 -1.75 -17.78 -5.86
CA LEU A 5 -2.49 -16.93 -4.91
C LEU A 5 -2.07 -17.20 -3.46
N HIS A 6 -1.66 -18.42 -3.13
CA HIS A 6 -1.19 -18.73 -1.78
C HIS A 6 0.18 -18.12 -1.47
N ASN A 7 0.98 -17.84 -2.50
CA ASN A 7 2.36 -17.36 -2.38
C ASN A 7 2.51 -15.85 -2.50
N LEU A 8 1.48 -15.13 -2.96
CA LEU A 8 1.51 -13.67 -3.05
C LEU A 8 0.88 -13.03 -1.79
N PRO A 9 1.51 -11.97 -1.25
CA PRO A 9 0.89 -11.18 -0.19
C PRO A 9 -0.31 -10.39 -0.74
N ASP A 10 -1.37 -10.34 0.04
CA ASP A 10 -2.56 -9.52 -0.25
C ASP A 10 -2.29 -8.04 0.14
N PRO A 11 -2.79 -7.04 -0.62
CA PRO A 11 -2.56 -5.61 -0.34
C PRO A 11 -3.09 -5.13 1.02
N PHE A 12 -3.96 -5.89 1.68
CA PHE A 12 -4.51 -5.63 3.00
C PHE A 12 -3.79 -6.38 4.13
N SER A 13 -2.70 -7.09 3.82
CA SER A 13 -1.90 -7.84 4.80
C SER A 13 -1.28 -6.90 5.83
N ASN A 14 -1.35 -7.26 7.12
CA ASN A 14 -0.59 -6.57 8.16
C ASN A 14 0.91 -6.95 8.11
N VAL A 15 1.74 -6.17 8.80
CA VAL A 15 3.21 -6.34 8.80
C VAL A 15 3.63 -7.72 9.30
N GLN A 16 2.95 -8.28 10.32
CA GLN A 16 3.28 -9.62 10.83
C GLN A 16 3.04 -10.71 9.78
N ASN A 17 1.93 -10.62 9.03
CA ASN A 17 1.64 -11.54 7.94
C ASN A 17 2.63 -11.39 6.79
N LEU A 18 3.01 -10.16 6.45
CA LEU A 18 4.04 -9.91 5.43
C LEU A 18 5.38 -10.51 5.86
N LYS A 19 5.82 -10.25 7.09
CA LYS A 19 7.05 -10.82 7.66
C LYS A 19 7.04 -12.35 7.59
N ASN A 20 5.95 -12.99 7.97
CA ASN A 20 5.80 -14.44 7.91
C ASN A 20 5.87 -14.95 6.46
N ARG A 21 5.18 -14.29 5.52
CA ARG A 21 5.14 -14.68 4.10
C ARG A 21 6.49 -14.54 3.41
N PHE A 22 7.21 -13.44 3.67
CA PHE A 22 8.58 -13.24 3.19
C PHE A 22 9.54 -14.24 3.84
N GLY A 23 9.39 -14.51 5.15
CA GLY A 23 10.20 -15.49 5.86
C GLY A 23 10.06 -16.92 5.33
N VAL A 24 8.86 -17.34 4.89
CA VAL A 24 8.65 -18.63 4.20
C VAL A 24 9.42 -18.71 2.88
N LYS A 25 9.81 -17.57 2.30
CA LYS A 25 10.67 -17.48 1.10
C LYS A 25 12.15 -17.28 1.42
N GLY A 26 12.54 -17.36 2.69
CA GLY A 26 13.92 -17.14 3.12
C GLY A 26 14.34 -15.67 3.12
N LEU A 27 13.39 -14.73 3.00
CA LEU A 27 13.66 -13.30 3.00
C LEU A 27 13.51 -12.72 4.42
N SER A 28 14.49 -11.92 4.81
CA SER A 28 14.53 -11.16 6.05
C SER A 28 13.51 -10.01 6.06
N MET A 29 13.31 -9.42 7.24
CA MET A 29 12.48 -8.22 7.37
C MET A 29 13.08 -7.02 6.62
N ASP A 30 14.40 -6.91 6.57
CA ASP A 30 15.09 -5.84 5.83
C ASP A 30 14.91 -5.99 4.33
N GLU A 31 14.95 -7.22 3.81
CA GLU A 31 14.64 -7.50 2.40
C GLU A 31 13.16 -7.23 2.08
N MET A 32 12.23 -7.54 2.99
CA MET A 32 10.83 -7.16 2.85
C MET A 32 10.64 -5.64 2.74
N VAL A 33 11.29 -4.87 3.61
CA VAL A 33 11.24 -3.39 3.58
C VAL A 33 11.92 -2.84 2.32
N THR A 34 13.04 -3.42 1.91
CA THR A 34 13.77 -3.04 0.69
C THR A 34 12.92 -3.27 -0.56
N LEU A 35 12.33 -4.46 -0.71
CA LEU A 35 11.48 -4.81 -1.85
C LEU A 35 10.18 -4.00 -1.87
N SER A 36 9.67 -3.60 -0.71
CA SER A 36 8.52 -2.70 -0.61
C SER A 36 8.75 -1.32 -1.27
N GLY A 37 10.01 -0.90 -1.40
CA GLY A 37 10.39 0.35 -2.10
C GLY A 37 10.02 0.37 -3.58
N ALA A 38 9.76 -0.79 -4.20
CA ALA A 38 9.27 -0.87 -5.57
C ALA A 38 7.93 -0.13 -5.78
N HIS A 39 7.16 0.12 -4.71
CA HIS A 39 5.96 0.96 -4.75
C HIS A 39 6.25 2.47 -4.93
N SER A 40 7.51 2.89 -5.09
CA SER A 40 7.86 4.27 -5.47
C SER A 40 7.46 4.62 -6.91
N ILE A 41 7.11 3.64 -7.75
CA ILE A 41 6.75 3.86 -9.15
C ILE A 41 5.52 3.03 -9.54
N GLY A 42 4.73 3.55 -10.49
CA GLY A 42 3.63 2.82 -11.10
C GLY A 42 2.29 3.06 -10.43
N VAL A 43 1.32 2.21 -10.77
CA VAL A 43 -0.09 2.38 -10.40
C VAL A 43 -0.67 1.16 -9.70
N SER A 44 -1.74 1.38 -8.95
CA SER A 44 -2.58 0.34 -8.37
C SER A 44 -4.05 0.62 -8.70
N HIS A 45 -4.86 -0.44 -8.79
CA HIS A 45 -6.31 -0.26 -8.80
C HIS A 45 -6.77 0.27 -7.44
N TYR A 46 -7.70 1.22 -7.43
CA TYR A 46 -8.12 1.83 -6.16
C TYR A 46 -8.74 0.83 -5.18
N THR A 47 -9.26 -0.29 -5.69
CA THR A 47 -9.81 -1.41 -4.90
C THR A 47 -8.82 -1.86 -3.83
N SER A 48 -7.51 -1.83 -4.11
CA SER A 48 -6.43 -2.15 -3.15
C SER A 48 -6.32 -1.18 -1.96
N SER A 49 -7.00 -0.04 -2.01
CA SER A 49 -6.99 0.99 -0.96
C SER A 49 -8.37 1.21 -0.31
N THR A 50 -9.43 0.61 -0.87
CA THR A 50 -10.82 0.82 -0.42
C THR A 50 -11.04 0.51 1.05
N ARG A 51 -10.37 -0.52 1.59
CA ARG A 51 -10.46 -0.92 3.01
C ARG A 51 -10.01 0.18 3.97
N ARG A 52 -9.20 1.14 3.50
CA ARG A 52 -8.76 2.29 4.29
C ARG A 52 -9.70 3.48 4.21
N LEU A 53 -10.61 3.51 3.24
CA LEU A 53 -11.50 4.64 3.00
C LEU A 53 -12.95 4.33 3.40
N TYR A 54 -13.40 3.08 3.25
CA TYR A 54 -14.81 2.70 3.40
C TYR A 54 -15.00 1.36 4.14
N PRO A 55 -16.17 1.14 4.77
CA PRO A 55 -17.22 2.14 5.05
C PRO A 55 -16.79 3.14 6.14
N ARG A 56 -15.74 2.81 6.89
CA ARG A 56 -15.12 3.67 7.89
C ARG A 56 -13.68 3.93 7.48
N GLN A 57 -13.34 5.21 7.36
CA GLN A 57 -11.97 5.61 7.07
C GLN A 57 -11.02 5.20 8.20
N ASP A 58 -9.88 4.63 7.83
CA ASP A 58 -8.74 4.34 8.69
C ASP A 58 -8.22 5.64 9.31
N THR A 59 -8.16 5.73 10.64
CA THR A 59 -7.72 6.95 11.34
C THR A 59 -6.20 7.14 11.33
N SER A 60 -5.44 6.14 10.87
CA SER A 60 -3.99 6.22 10.73
C SER A 60 -3.54 6.89 9.43
N ILE A 61 -4.44 7.17 8.49
CA ILE A 61 -4.13 7.88 7.24
C ILE A 61 -4.10 9.40 7.47
N ASP A 62 -3.23 10.12 6.75
CA ASP A 62 -3.29 11.59 6.69
C ASP A 62 -4.66 12.04 6.16
N PRO A 63 -5.42 12.90 6.86
CA PRO A 63 -6.79 13.25 6.49
C PRO A 63 -6.86 13.99 5.14
N VAL A 64 -5.85 14.81 4.81
CA VAL A 64 -5.79 15.49 3.50
C VAL A 64 -5.60 14.48 2.38
N PHE A 65 -4.69 13.53 2.57
CA PHE A 65 -4.49 12.45 1.62
C PHE A 65 -5.70 11.53 1.49
N ALA A 66 -6.39 11.23 2.60
CA ALA A 66 -7.65 10.48 2.59
C ALA A 66 -8.69 11.17 1.70
N ALA A 67 -8.88 12.49 1.87
CA ALA A 67 -9.81 13.27 1.05
C ALA A 67 -9.42 13.25 -0.44
N GLN A 68 -8.12 13.35 -0.75
CA GLN A 68 -7.62 13.23 -2.13
C GLN A 68 -7.93 11.86 -2.74
N LEU A 69 -7.64 10.77 -2.00
CA LEU A 69 -7.95 9.42 -2.45
C LEU A 69 -9.45 9.21 -2.62
N THR A 70 -10.28 9.66 -1.67
CA THR A 70 -11.74 9.58 -1.76
C THR A 70 -12.27 10.32 -2.98
N ALA A 71 -11.71 11.48 -3.34
CA ALA A 71 -12.10 12.23 -4.53
C ALA A 71 -11.73 11.48 -5.83
N SER A 72 -10.57 10.82 -5.87
CA SER A 72 -10.17 9.97 -7.00
C SER A 72 -10.90 8.62 -7.03
N CYS A 73 -11.46 8.18 -5.90
CA CYS A 73 -11.96 6.84 -5.68
C CYS A 73 -13.31 6.86 -4.93
N PRO A 74 -14.39 7.30 -5.59
CA PRO A 74 -15.72 7.29 -5.00
C PRO A 74 -16.14 5.85 -4.67
N GLN A 75 -16.90 5.66 -3.59
CA GLN A 75 -17.28 4.34 -3.07
C GLN A 75 -17.91 3.41 -4.13
N ASN A 76 -18.70 3.98 -5.05
CA ASN A 76 -19.36 3.26 -6.15
C ASN A 76 -18.70 3.55 -7.51
N GLY A 77 -17.41 3.90 -7.51
CA GLY A 77 -16.63 4.15 -8.71
C GLY A 77 -16.34 2.88 -9.53
N SER A 78 -15.75 3.07 -10.71
CA SER A 78 -15.34 1.94 -11.55
C SER A 78 -14.10 1.24 -10.98
N ASN A 79 -14.16 -0.08 -10.78
CA ASN A 79 -13.03 -0.94 -10.37
C ASN A 79 -11.79 -0.84 -11.28
N SER A 80 -11.94 -0.33 -12.50
CA SER A 80 -10.82 -0.09 -13.42
C SER A 80 -10.00 1.17 -13.09
N THR A 81 -10.48 2.03 -12.19
CA THR A 81 -9.79 3.27 -11.82
C THR A 81 -8.47 2.96 -11.12
N THR A 82 -7.39 3.55 -11.63
CA THR A 82 -6.04 3.43 -11.07
C THR A 82 -5.61 4.70 -10.37
N VAL A 83 -4.75 4.54 -9.37
CA VAL A 83 -4.11 5.61 -8.61
C VAL A 83 -2.61 5.36 -8.57
N GLN A 84 -1.84 6.44 -8.44
CA GLN A 84 -0.39 6.36 -8.34
C GLN A 84 0.02 5.73 -7.00
N LEU A 85 0.97 4.79 -7.03
CA LEU A 85 1.50 4.17 -5.80
C LEU A 85 2.31 5.18 -4.97
N ASP A 86 2.95 6.15 -5.63
CA ASP A 86 3.63 7.30 -5.04
C ASP A 86 3.05 8.60 -5.59
N VAL A 87 2.52 9.44 -4.70
CA VAL A 87 1.93 10.73 -5.06
C VAL A 87 2.93 11.86 -5.24
N VAL A 88 4.18 11.67 -4.81
CA VAL A 88 5.24 12.69 -4.88
C VAL A 88 6.02 12.57 -6.19
N SER A 89 6.37 11.36 -6.60
CA SER A 89 7.19 11.09 -7.78
C SER A 89 6.74 9.82 -8.52
N PRO A 90 5.51 9.81 -9.07
CA PRO A 90 4.83 8.60 -9.57
C PRO A 90 5.58 7.80 -10.65
N ASN A 91 6.50 8.46 -11.37
CA ASN A 91 7.24 7.90 -12.49
C ASN A 91 8.76 7.77 -12.20
N ARG A 92 9.18 7.91 -10.94
CA ARG A 92 10.59 7.82 -10.56
C ARG A 92 10.77 6.81 -9.43
N LEU A 93 11.69 5.87 -9.62
CA LEU A 93 12.12 4.99 -8.55
C LEU A 93 13.08 5.77 -7.64
N ASP A 94 12.62 6.15 -6.45
CA ASP A 94 13.43 6.79 -5.42
C ASP A 94 12.93 6.45 -3.99
N ASN A 95 13.21 7.30 -3.01
CA ASN A 95 12.86 7.07 -1.61
C ASN A 95 11.59 7.80 -1.12
N SER A 96 10.86 8.45 -2.02
CA SER A 96 9.57 9.11 -1.78
C SER A 96 8.54 8.18 -1.13
N TYR A 97 8.51 6.90 -1.54
CA TYR A 97 7.65 5.89 -0.94
C TYR A 97 7.81 5.84 0.59
N TYR A 98 9.05 5.76 1.07
CA TYR A 98 9.34 5.74 2.51
C TYR A 98 9.03 7.08 3.19
N LYS A 99 9.32 8.21 2.53
CA LYS A 99 8.97 9.55 3.04
C LYS A 99 7.45 9.73 3.19
N ASN A 100 6.66 9.21 2.25
CA ASN A 100 5.21 9.23 2.32
C ASN A 100 4.69 8.43 3.51
N LEU A 101 5.30 7.28 3.83
CA LEU A 101 4.90 6.48 5.00
C LEU A 101 5.11 7.23 6.31
N GLN A 102 6.21 7.97 6.46
CA GLN A 102 6.49 8.79 7.64
C GLN A 102 5.42 9.87 7.89
N ILE A 103 4.81 10.38 6.81
CA ILE A 103 3.71 11.35 6.88
C ILE A 103 2.33 10.73 6.66
N ARG A 104 2.18 9.40 6.84
CA ARG A 104 0.90 8.67 6.76
C ARG A 104 0.21 8.75 5.39
N ARG A 105 0.99 8.91 4.32
CA ARG A 105 0.55 8.99 2.91
C ARG A 105 0.94 7.77 2.06
N GLY A 106 1.15 6.61 2.68
CA GLY A 106 1.26 5.35 1.95
C GLY A 106 -0.09 4.94 1.37
N LEU A 107 -0.14 4.54 0.09
CA LEU A 107 -1.38 4.08 -0.55
C LEU A 107 -1.79 2.69 -0.04
N VAL A 108 -0.88 1.72 -0.15
CA VAL A 108 -1.08 0.33 0.27
C VAL A 108 -0.70 0.16 1.73
N LEU A 109 -1.34 -0.76 2.46
CA LEU A 109 -1.08 -1.03 3.88
C LEU A 109 0.23 -1.78 4.09
N LEU A 110 1.35 -1.16 3.75
CA LEU A 110 2.60 -1.47 4.41
C LEU A 110 2.65 -0.64 5.70
N GLY A 111 1.95 -1.15 6.72
CA GLY A 111 2.20 -0.82 8.11
C GLY A 111 1.99 0.64 8.53
N SER A 112 0.79 1.21 8.36
CA SER A 112 0.39 2.47 9.01
C SER A 112 0.48 2.45 10.55
N ASN A 113 0.79 1.29 11.16
CA ASN A 113 0.83 1.08 12.61
C ASN A 113 2.13 0.44 13.15
N SER A 114 3.24 0.38 12.39
CA SER A 114 4.43 -0.37 12.87
C SER A 114 5.80 0.12 12.38
N MET A 115 5.90 1.37 11.92
CA MET A 115 7.21 2.03 11.72
C MET A 115 7.41 3.19 12.71
N ALA A 116 6.79 3.07 13.88
CA ALA A 116 7.15 3.78 15.10
C ALA A 116 7.62 2.74 16.12
#